data_AF-A0A7X8PR39-F1
#
_entry.id   AF-A0A7X8PR39-F1
#
_cell.length_a   1.000
_cell.length_b   1.000
_cell.length_c   1.000
_cell.angle_alpha   90.00
_cell.angle_beta   90.00
_cell.angle_gamma   90.00
#
_symmetry.space_group_name_H-M   'P 1'
#
loop_
_entity.id
_entity.type
_entity.pdbx_description
1 polymer ?
#
loop_
_entity_poly.entity_id
_entity_poly.type
_entity_poly.pdbx_seq_one_letter_code
_entity_poly.pdbx_strand_id
1 'polypeptide(L)' 'PEDLWSRLLSAYCTDSYENVWKSLFLCHRLFREVSKEAAELLEFVYPVYDKKMTRYSEDMYSKYVSDDLKLLLSDDAK' A
#
# COMPACT_ATOMS: atom_id res chain seq x y z
N PRO A 1 -14.04 -2.40 -12.07
CA PRO A 1 -13.70 -1.00 -12.47
C PRO A 1 -14.07 0.03 -11.40
N GLU A 2 -15.33 0.04 -10.92
CA GLU A 2 -15.84 1.00 -9.93
C GLU A 2 -15.21 0.81 -8.54
N ASP A 3 -15.00 -0.46 -8.15
CA ASP A 3 -14.28 -0.83 -6.91
C ASP A 3 -12.82 -0.35 -6.89
N LEU A 4 -12.09 -0.53 -8.00
CA LEU A 4 -10.71 -0.04 -8.14
C LEU A 4 -10.64 1.48 -8.03
N TRP A 5 -11.60 2.17 -8.64
CA TRP A 5 -11.69 3.63 -8.61
C TRP A 5 -11.98 4.16 -7.21
N SER A 6 -12.88 3.51 -6.47
CA SER A 6 -13.15 3.79 -5.06
C SER A 6 -11.91 3.59 -4.18
N ARG A 7 -11.18 2.49 -4.38
CA ARG A 7 -9.91 2.20 -3.69
C ARG A 7 -8.81 3.22 -4.01
N LEU A 8 -8.78 3.77 -5.22
CA LEU A 8 -7.85 4.83 -5.59
C LEU A 8 -8.19 6.15 -4.89
N LEU A 9 -9.47 6.51 -4.86
CA LEU A 9 -9.94 7.74 -4.21
C LEU A 9 -9.73 7.70 -2.69
N SER A 10 -9.87 6.54 -2.05
CA SER A 10 -9.60 6.39 -0.62
C SER A 10 -8.12 6.50 -0.26
N ALA A 11 -7.21 6.31 -1.23
CA ALA A 11 -5.77 6.53 -1.05
C ALA A 11 -5.37 8.03 -1.07
N TYR A 12 -6.33 8.94 -1.23
CA TYR A 12 -6.11 10.39 -1.21
C TYR A 12 -6.43 11.05 0.15
N CYS A 13 -6.33 10.27 1.24
CA CYS A 13 -6.64 10.72 2.59
C CYS A 13 -5.36 11.15 3.33
N THR A 14 -5.21 12.46 3.58
CA THR A 14 -3.99 13.09 4.16
C THR A 14 -4.29 13.94 5.39
N ASP A 15 -5.50 13.81 5.94
CA ASP A 15 -6.00 14.51 7.12
C ASP A 15 -5.25 14.15 8.41
N SER A 16 -4.52 13.03 8.44
CA SER A 16 -3.67 12.64 9.58
C SER A 16 -2.42 11.85 9.16
N TYR A 17 -1.41 11.79 10.02
CA TYR A 17 -0.16 11.06 9.75
C TYR A 17 -0.42 9.56 9.53
N GLU A 18 -1.40 9.02 10.25
CA GLU A 18 -1.92 7.66 10.14
C GLU A 18 -2.51 7.41 8.75
N ASN A 19 -3.38 8.32 8.31
CA ASN A 19 -4.07 8.20 7.04
C ASN A 19 -3.12 8.36 5.85
N VAL A 20 -2.03 9.11 5.99
CA VAL A 20 -0.93 9.13 5.02
C VAL A 20 -0.27 7.75 4.90
N TRP A 21 0.03 7.08 6.02
CA TRP A 21 0.58 5.72 5.99
C TRP A 21 -0.41 4.69 5.42
N LYS A 22 -1.70 4.76 5.78
CA LYS A 22 -2.77 3.93 5.19
C LYS A 22 -2.81 4.09 3.68
N SER A 23 -2.86 5.34 3.23
CA SER A 23 -2.87 5.73 1.82
C SER A 23 -1.65 5.20 1.08
N LEU A 24 -0.45 5.34 1.65
CA LEU A 24 0.78 4.81 1.07
C LEU A 24 0.73 3.29 0.87
N PHE A 25 0.32 2.54 1.90
CA PHE A 25 0.23 1.08 1.80
C PHE A 25 -0.86 0.62 0.84
N LEU A 26 -1.98 1.36 0.75
CA LEU A 26 -3.02 1.10 -0.21
C LEU A 26 -2.52 1.32 -1.64
N CYS A 27 -1.81 2.43 -1.90
CA CYS A 27 -1.13 2.70 -3.16
C CYS A 27 -0.15 1.59 -3.54
N HIS A 28 0.67 1.10 -2.60
CA HIS A 28 1.58 -0.02 -2.85
C HIS A 28 0.83 -1.29 -3.26
N ARG A 29 -0.30 -1.62 -2.61
CA ARG A 29 -1.11 -2.80 -2.99
C ARG A 29 -1.69 -2.65 -4.40
N LEU A 30 -2.32 -1.52 -4.69
CA LEU A 30 -2.92 -1.22 -6.00
C LEU A 30 -1.86 -1.26 -7.10
N PHE A 31 -0.68 -0.66 -6.86
CA PHE A 31 0.41 -0.65 -7.82
C PHE A 31 0.89 -2.06 -8.17
N ARG A 32 1.05 -2.94 -7.18
CA ARG A 32 1.44 -4.34 -7.41
C ARG A 32 0.39 -5.11 -8.20
N GLU A 33 -0.88 -4.93 -7.86
CA GLU A 33 -2.02 -5.59 -8.52
C GLU A 33 -2.04 -5.23 -10.02
N VAL A 34 -2.11 -3.94 -10.34
CA VAL A 34 -2.18 -3.45 -11.72
C VAL A 34 -0.88 -3.73 -12.49
N SER A 35 0.28 -3.59 -11.86
CA SER A 35 1.55 -3.83 -12.54
C SER A 35 1.80 -5.30 -12.82
N LYS A 36 1.29 -6.22 -11.99
CA LYS A 36 1.35 -7.67 -12.28
C LYS A 36 0.42 -8.02 -13.42
N GLU A 37 -0.81 -7.52 -13.39
CA GLU A 37 -1.77 -7.71 -14.49
C GLU A 37 -1.20 -7.19 -15.81
N ALA A 38 -0.61 -5.99 -15.81
CA ALA A 38 0.04 -5.42 -16.99
C ALA A 38 1.25 -6.25 -17.47
N ALA A 39 2.04 -6.79 -16.54
CA ALA A 39 3.18 -7.64 -16.89
C ALA A 39 2.72 -8.97 -17.50
N GLU A 40 1.67 -9.60 -16.95
CA GLU A 40 1.07 -10.83 -17.48
C GLU A 40 0.49 -10.62 -18.89
N LEU A 41 -0.23 -9.51 -19.11
CA LEU A 41 -0.80 -9.16 -20.41
C LEU A 41 0.24 -8.91 -21.51
N LEU A 42 1.42 -8.46 -21.13
CA LEU A 42 2.52 -8.12 -22.04
C LEU A 42 3.64 -9.16 -22.04
N GLU A 43 3.44 -10.31 -21.39
CA GLU A 43 4.42 -11.40 -21.25
C GLU A 43 5.77 -10.96 -20.63
N PHE A 44 5.74 -9.96 -19.77
CA PHE A 44 6.90 -9.51 -18.99
C PHE A 44 6.92 -10.14 -17.59
N VAL A 45 8.12 -10.29 -17.03
CA VAL A 45 8.30 -10.77 -15.66
C VAL A 45 8.15 -9.60 -14.69
N TYR A 46 7.24 -9.72 -13.73
CA TYR A 46 7.11 -8.73 -12.67
C TYR A 46 8.41 -8.65 -11.83
N PRO A 47 9.01 -7.45 -11.69
CA PRO A 47 10.35 -7.31 -11.14
C PRO A 47 10.42 -7.52 -9.61
N VAL A 48 11.56 -8.04 -9.15
CA VAL A 48 11.80 -8.43 -7.73
C VAL A 48 12.08 -7.23 -6.80
N TYR A 49 12.20 -6.00 -7.32
CA TYR A 49 12.52 -4.82 -6.51
C TYR A 49 11.46 -4.51 -5.44
N ASP A 50 10.23 -4.93 -5.68
CA ASP A 50 9.10 -4.75 -4.76
C ASP A 50 9.44 -5.27 -3.35
N LYS A 51 10.19 -6.36 -3.24
CA LYS A 51 10.63 -6.90 -1.94
C LYS A 51 11.49 -5.93 -1.15
N LYS A 52 12.39 -5.20 -1.82
CA LYS A 52 13.27 -4.22 -1.17
C LYS A 52 12.48 -2.99 -0.72
N MET A 53 11.57 -2.51 -1.57
CA MET A 53 10.71 -1.36 -1.25
C MET A 53 9.73 -1.67 -0.12
N THR A 54 9.15 -2.88 -0.12
CA THR A 54 8.24 -3.35 0.93
C THR A 54 8.95 -3.35 2.28
N ARG A 55 10.11 -4.01 2.35
CA ARG A 55 10.90 -4.06 3.58
C ARG A 55 11.29 -2.68 4.09
N TYR A 56 11.78 -1.80 3.21
CA TYR A 56 12.15 -0.43 3.62
C TYR A 56 10.95 0.32 4.22
N SER A 57 9.78 0.21 3.57
CA SER A 57 8.57 0.91 4.02
C SER A 57 8.08 0.36 5.37
N GLU A 58 8.14 -0.96 5.57
CA GLU A 58 7.79 -1.62 6.84
C GLU A 58 8.77 -1.27 7.98
N ASP A 59 10.07 -1.21 7.68
CA ASP A 59 11.11 -0.81 8.64
C ASP A 59 10.91 0.65 9.08
N MET A 60 10.63 1.56 8.13
CA MET A 60 10.37 2.97 8.43
C MET A 60 9.06 3.15 9.19
N TYR A 61 8.00 2.44 8.80
CA TYR A 61 6.74 2.43 9.53
C TYR A 61 6.98 1.97 10.97
N SER A 62 7.66 0.84 11.18
CA SER A 62 7.96 0.33 12.52
C SER A 62 8.81 1.28 13.38
N LYS A 63 9.68 2.08 12.76
CA LYS A 63 10.53 3.06 13.43
C LYS A 63 9.77 4.32 13.88
N TYR A 64 8.87 4.82 13.04
CA TYR A 64 8.23 6.12 13.25
C TYR A 64 6.80 6.03 13.75
N VAL A 65 6.20 4.84 13.74
CA VAL A 65 4.81 4.61 14.14
C VAL A 65 4.77 3.93 15.50
N SER A 66 4.13 4.58 16.48
CA SER A 66 3.95 4.08 17.84
C SER A 66 3.10 2.81 17.86
N ASP A 67 3.24 2.00 18.91
CA ASP A 67 2.48 0.75 19.05
C ASP A 67 0.96 0.99 19.14
N ASP A 68 0.54 2.15 19.68
CA ASP A 68 -0.86 2.59 19.68
C ASP A 68 -1.43 2.77 18.26
N LEU A 69 -0.60 3.25 17.33
CA LEU A 69 -0.99 3.39 15.93
C LEU A 69 -1.07 2.05 15.21
N LYS A 70 -0.19 1.09 15.57
CA LYS A 70 -0.20 -0.24 14.95
C LYS A 70 -1.51 -0.98 15.22
N LEU A 71 -2.11 -0.77 16.40
CA LEU A 71 -3.42 -1.32 16.78
C LEU A 71 -4.56 -0.73 15.93
N LEU A 72 -4.60 0.60 15.79
CA LEU A 72 -5.58 1.31 14.95
C LEU A 72 -5.50 0.93 13.47
N LEU A 73 -4.34 0.46 13.02
CA LEU A 73 -4.09 0.04 11.65
C LEU A 73 -4.35 -1.45 11.41
N SER A 74 -4.32 -2.28 12.46
CA SER A 74 -4.71 -3.69 12.39
C SER A 74 -6.21 -3.92 12.47
N ASP A 75 -6.95 -3.03 13.16
CA ASP A 75 -8.39 -3.21 13.39
C ASP A 75 -9.25 -2.86 12.15
N ASP A 76 -8.75 -2.05 11.22
CA ASP A 76 -9.39 -1.79 9.91
C ASP A 76 -9.11 -2.88 8.86
N ALA A 77 -8.42 -3.97 9.22
CA ALA A 77 -8.15 -5.11 8.34
C ALA A 77 -9.15 -6.27 8.48
N LYS A 78 -10.28 -6.05 9.16
CA LYS A 78 -11.39 -7.00 9.30
C LYS A 78 -12.59 -6.63 8.44
#